data_AF-A0A6N3ZYE0-F1
#
_entry.id   AF-A0A6N3ZYE0-F1
#
_cell.length_a   1.000
_cell.length_b   1.000
_cell.length_c   1.000
_cell.angle_alpha   90.00
_cell.angle_beta   90.00
_cell.angle_gamma   90.00
#
_symmetry.space_group_name_H-M   'P 1'
#
loop_
_entity.id
_entity.type
_entity.pdbx_description
1 polymer ?
#
loop_
_entity_poly.entity_id
_entity_poly.type
_entity_poly.pdbx_seq_one_letter_code
_entity_poly.pdbx_strand_id
1 'polypeptide(L)'
;MYNEYPTNLIFWENGTSNDYLYGSSIDFSSLNNVVFENSLMPSSVIIHSWDSLVDYQGNRVSTNLPLLEKSGIYQIEIDLNSSPEQSVYTQISFYDIAKTRIKTINIKGSRGTFIYPKNSFSYRINLINAGLHHFVFHEIKLREISEVSKEIQAKKFGLESLPNKIFDISKVTNFVSYKRPLNIIFNEPKKNFVPTLPKSVLKKINNLVLINDFRPFGGFYLSDDNHQDYEKELKESIFRLSEKFTSLNLIGFGPVSSFAALFYHQHSLTNVSSYVSDDFLGSLDNFERIQNLSPGLSKYLMNLFQENKFFSAYSINDSIKIYFRVKNNLSADHFFISKLLSTIPRLKNLPFAELNKTEMGNLNFSHA
;
A
#
# COMPACT_ATOMS: atom_id res chain seq x y z
N MET A 1 -0.62 5.88 12.56
CA MET A 1 0.39 5.33 13.51
C MET A 1 1.75 5.39 12.81
N TYR A 2 2.90 5.52 13.48
CA TYR A 2 4.17 5.31 12.75
C TYR A 2 4.29 3.81 12.45
N ASN A 3 4.32 3.42 11.17
CA ASN A 3 4.64 2.05 10.78
C ASN A 3 6.13 1.82 11.08
N GLU A 4 6.44 1.37 12.30
CA GLU A 4 7.83 1.15 12.73
C GLU A 4 8.51 -0.01 11.99
N TYR A 5 7.71 -0.92 11.42
CA TYR A 5 8.15 -2.06 10.63
C TYR A 5 7.40 -2.09 9.30
N PRO A 6 8.05 -2.55 8.21
CA PRO A 6 7.36 -2.71 6.94
C PRO A 6 6.23 -3.74 7.07
N THR A 7 5.12 -3.47 6.40
CA THR A 7 4.00 -4.40 6.30
C THR A 7 4.06 -5.08 4.94
N ASN A 8 4.19 -6.41 4.95
CA ASN A 8 4.01 -7.21 3.74
C ASN A 8 2.52 -7.49 3.56
N LEU A 9 2.05 -7.26 2.35
CA LEU A 9 0.67 -7.46 1.93
C LEU A 9 0.65 -8.66 0.99
N ILE A 10 -0.14 -9.66 1.33
CA ILE A 10 -0.21 -10.91 0.59
C ILE A 10 -1.62 -11.00 0.01
N PHE A 11 -1.69 -11.03 -1.32
CA PHE A 11 -2.94 -11.10 -2.07
C PHE A 11 -3.16 -12.49 -2.66
N TRP A 12 -4.40 -12.79 -3.00
CA TRP A 12 -4.74 -13.97 -3.78
C TRP A 12 -4.74 -13.59 -5.26
N GLU A 13 -3.79 -14.15 -6.00
CA GLU A 13 -3.61 -13.85 -7.43
C GLU A 13 -4.19 -14.98 -8.29
N ASN A 14 -4.78 -14.62 -9.44
CA ASN A 14 -5.26 -15.61 -10.39
C ASN A 14 -4.09 -16.39 -11.00
N GLY A 15 -4.29 -17.68 -11.27
CA GLY A 15 -3.28 -18.55 -11.90
C GLY A 15 -2.31 -19.23 -10.92
N THR A 16 -2.56 -19.13 -9.61
CA THR A 16 -1.86 -19.97 -8.62
C THR A 16 -2.41 -21.40 -8.65
N SER A 17 -1.55 -22.41 -8.75
CA SER A 17 -1.97 -23.84 -8.80
C SER A 17 -2.45 -24.41 -7.46
N ASN A 18 -2.66 -23.58 -6.44
CA ASN A 18 -2.91 -23.98 -5.06
C ASN A 18 -4.37 -23.81 -4.62
N ASP A 19 -5.29 -23.60 -5.57
CA ASP A 19 -6.72 -23.39 -5.34
C ASP A 19 -7.51 -24.70 -5.29
N TYR A 20 -8.50 -24.77 -4.41
CA TYR A 20 -9.51 -25.83 -4.46
C TYR A 20 -10.57 -25.50 -5.52
N LEU A 21 -10.46 -26.13 -6.69
CA LEU A 21 -11.33 -25.84 -7.85
C LEU A 21 -12.58 -26.72 -7.95
N TYR A 22 -12.66 -27.82 -7.21
CA TYR A 22 -13.74 -28.79 -7.37
C TYR A 22 -15.09 -28.22 -6.90
N GLY A 23 -15.92 -27.80 -7.86
CA GLY A 23 -17.23 -27.20 -7.59
C GLY A 23 -17.15 -25.76 -7.07
N SER A 24 -15.98 -25.13 -7.14
CA SER A 24 -15.77 -23.77 -6.68
C SER A 24 -15.91 -22.76 -7.82
N SER A 25 -16.51 -21.61 -7.53
CA SER A 25 -16.43 -20.41 -8.34
C SER A 25 -15.46 -19.43 -7.68
N ILE A 26 -14.52 -18.86 -8.45
CA ILE A 26 -13.57 -17.87 -7.96
C ILE A 26 -13.56 -16.68 -8.91
N ASP A 27 -13.89 -15.50 -8.42
CA ASP A 27 -13.84 -14.25 -9.16
C ASP A 27 -12.64 -13.39 -8.73
N PHE A 28 -11.84 -12.98 -9.71
CA PHE A 28 -10.67 -12.10 -9.57
C PHE A 28 -10.86 -10.76 -10.31
N SER A 29 -12.10 -10.41 -10.65
CA SER A 29 -12.44 -9.24 -11.47
C SER A 29 -11.98 -7.90 -10.88
N SER A 30 -11.71 -7.86 -9.57
CA SER A 30 -11.37 -6.63 -8.87
C SER A 30 -10.08 -6.71 -8.05
N LEU A 31 -9.47 -5.55 -7.85
CA LEU A 31 -8.24 -5.40 -7.08
C LEU A 31 -8.52 -5.83 -5.62
N ASN A 32 -7.62 -6.66 -5.04
CA ASN A 32 -7.68 -7.09 -3.63
C ASN A 32 -9.08 -7.48 -3.14
N ASN A 33 -9.84 -8.15 -4.00
CA ASN A 33 -11.17 -8.65 -3.68
C ASN A 33 -11.37 -9.92 -4.49
N VAL A 34 -11.19 -11.04 -3.81
CA VAL A 34 -11.40 -12.36 -4.38
C VAL A 34 -12.66 -12.93 -3.76
N VAL A 35 -13.66 -13.18 -4.61
CA VAL A 35 -14.91 -13.79 -4.21
C VAL A 35 -14.83 -15.28 -4.47
N PHE A 36 -15.04 -16.08 -3.43
CA PHE A 36 -15.02 -17.54 -3.52
C PHE A 36 -16.36 -18.12 -3.06
N GLU A 37 -16.88 -19.06 -3.83
CA GLU A 37 -18.15 -19.75 -3.54
C GLU A 37 -18.03 -21.26 -3.72
N ASN A 38 -18.38 -22.01 -2.68
CA ASN A 38 -18.54 -23.46 -2.75
C ASN A 38 -19.29 -24.00 -1.52
N SER A 39 -20.63 -24.06 -1.59
CA SER A 39 -21.48 -24.58 -0.50
C SER A 39 -21.36 -26.09 -0.25
N LEU A 40 -20.74 -26.84 -1.16
CA LEU A 40 -20.58 -28.29 -1.05
C LEU A 40 -19.13 -28.68 -0.70
N MET A 41 -18.29 -27.70 -0.37
CA MET A 41 -16.89 -27.95 -0.03
C MET A 41 -16.80 -28.75 1.28
N PRO A 42 -16.06 -29.89 1.29
CA PRO A 42 -15.88 -30.65 2.52
C PRO A 42 -15.14 -29.84 3.58
N SER A 43 -15.53 -30.00 4.84
CA SER A 43 -14.86 -29.35 5.96
C SER A 43 -13.42 -29.81 6.09
N SER A 44 -12.56 -28.92 6.60
CA SER A 44 -11.12 -29.12 6.81
C SER A 44 -10.27 -29.30 5.54
N VAL A 45 -10.80 -28.95 4.37
CA VAL A 45 -10.04 -28.90 3.13
C VAL A 45 -9.39 -27.53 2.96
N ILE A 46 -8.18 -27.52 2.39
CA ILE A 46 -7.46 -26.29 2.03
C ILE A 46 -8.19 -25.63 0.86
N ILE A 47 -8.57 -24.37 1.04
CA ILE A 47 -9.20 -23.52 0.02
C ILE A 47 -8.11 -22.95 -0.90
N HIS A 48 -7.07 -22.38 -0.31
CA HIS A 48 -5.93 -21.77 -1.00
C HIS A 48 -4.66 -21.86 -0.16
N SER A 49 -3.50 -21.90 -0.82
CA SER A 49 -2.18 -21.86 -0.17
C SER A 49 -1.23 -20.84 -0.78
N TRP A 50 -0.59 -20.05 0.07
CA TRP A 50 0.58 -19.25 -0.27
C TRP A 50 1.86 -19.91 0.25
N ASP A 51 2.88 -20.02 -0.60
CA ASP A 51 4.18 -20.60 -0.28
C ASP A 51 5.28 -19.54 -0.26
N SER A 52 6.18 -19.60 0.72
CA SER A 52 7.37 -18.74 0.79
C SER A 52 8.53 -19.20 -0.07
N LEU A 53 8.44 -20.40 -0.62
CA LEU A 53 9.41 -20.96 -1.53
C LEU A 53 8.66 -21.81 -2.55
N VAL A 54 8.75 -21.42 -3.82
CA VAL A 54 8.13 -22.10 -4.95
C VAL A 54 9.21 -22.63 -5.88
N ASP A 55 8.95 -23.79 -6.46
CA ASP A 55 9.82 -24.32 -7.51
C ASP A 55 9.46 -23.64 -8.84
N TYR A 56 10.31 -22.67 -9.24
CA TYR A 56 10.07 -21.84 -10.42
C TYR A 56 10.04 -22.68 -11.71
N GLN A 57 10.74 -23.82 -11.75
CA GLN A 57 10.82 -24.67 -12.94
C GLN A 57 9.52 -25.44 -13.20
N GLY A 58 8.74 -25.74 -12.16
CA GLY A 58 7.48 -26.48 -12.27
C GLY A 58 6.22 -25.62 -12.32
N ASN A 59 6.15 -24.55 -11.51
CA ASN A 59 4.90 -23.83 -11.27
C ASN A 59 4.82 -22.44 -11.93
N ARG A 60 5.92 -21.88 -12.47
CA ARG A 60 5.97 -20.54 -13.11
C ARG A 60 5.31 -19.39 -12.31
N VAL A 61 5.14 -19.56 -11.00
CA VAL A 61 4.54 -18.58 -10.09
C VAL A 61 5.65 -18.01 -9.20
N SER A 62 5.66 -16.70 -8.97
CA SER A 62 6.57 -16.05 -8.01
C SER A 62 6.10 -16.28 -6.57
N THR A 63 7.03 -16.36 -5.60
CA THR A 63 6.69 -16.48 -4.17
C THR A 63 5.89 -15.26 -3.70
N ASN A 64 4.70 -15.48 -3.16
CA ASN A 64 3.83 -14.40 -2.65
C ASN A 64 4.10 -14.06 -1.18
N LEU A 65 4.91 -14.86 -0.49
CA LEU A 65 5.24 -14.66 0.93
C LEU A 65 6.68 -14.11 1.11
N PRO A 66 6.89 -13.16 2.03
CA PRO A 66 8.21 -12.60 2.31
C PRO A 66 9.12 -13.60 3.03
N LEU A 67 10.44 -13.38 2.96
CA LEU A 67 11.38 -14.07 3.82
C LEU A 67 11.23 -13.59 5.27
N LEU A 68 11.20 -14.52 6.22
CA LEU A 68 11.12 -14.24 7.65
C LEU A 68 12.45 -14.51 8.34
N GLU A 69 12.80 -13.68 9.31
CA GLU A 69 13.99 -13.81 10.13
C GLU A 69 13.81 -14.89 11.20
N LYS A 70 14.85 -15.71 11.38
CA LYS A 70 14.86 -16.80 12.36
C LYS A 70 14.65 -16.25 13.77
N SER A 71 13.72 -16.86 14.50
CA SER A 71 13.30 -16.42 15.85
C SER A 71 12.63 -15.05 15.90
N GLY A 72 12.32 -14.43 14.75
CA GLY A 72 11.50 -13.23 14.67
C GLY A 72 10.06 -13.49 15.13
N ILE A 73 9.45 -12.48 15.75
CA ILE A 73 8.05 -12.51 16.18
C ILE A 73 7.23 -11.74 15.15
N TYR A 74 6.19 -12.38 14.63
CA TYR A 74 5.36 -11.85 13.57
C TYR A 74 3.91 -11.75 14.00
N GLN A 75 3.26 -10.67 13.56
CA GLN A 75 1.82 -10.50 13.65
C GLN A 75 1.24 -10.65 12.25
N ILE A 76 0.23 -11.50 12.16
CA ILE A 76 -0.54 -11.75 10.95
C ILE A 76 -1.97 -11.25 11.17
N GLU A 77 -2.49 -10.52 10.20
CA GLU A 77 -3.89 -10.12 10.12
C GLU A 77 -4.47 -10.59 8.79
N ILE A 78 -5.66 -11.15 8.82
CA ILE A 78 -6.37 -11.70 7.67
C ILE A 78 -7.65 -10.90 7.51
N ASP A 79 -7.74 -10.20 6.38
CA ASP A 79 -8.93 -9.44 6.00
C ASP A 79 -9.79 -10.31 5.07
N LEU A 80 -10.77 -10.99 5.69
CA LEU A 80 -11.68 -11.92 5.04
C LEU A 80 -13.03 -11.90 5.76
N ASN A 81 -14.10 -11.85 4.97
CA ASN A 81 -15.48 -11.93 5.45
C ASN A 81 -16.12 -13.21 4.93
N SER A 82 -16.46 -14.14 5.83
CA SER A 82 -17.06 -15.44 5.47
C SER A 82 -18.54 -15.51 5.84
N SER A 83 -19.29 -16.26 5.04
CA SER A 83 -20.66 -16.69 5.33
C SER A 83 -20.75 -18.23 5.23
N PRO A 84 -21.13 -18.93 6.32
CA PRO A 84 -21.38 -18.43 7.68
C PRO A 84 -20.15 -17.73 8.32
N GLU A 85 -20.36 -16.90 9.33
CA GLU A 85 -19.25 -16.24 10.05
C GLU A 85 -18.30 -17.28 10.67
N GLN A 86 -16.99 -16.97 10.66
CA GLN A 86 -15.93 -17.84 11.21
C GLN A 86 -15.84 -19.24 10.57
N SER A 87 -16.37 -19.41 9.36
CA SER A 87 -16.32 -20.66 8.60
C SER A 87 -15.02 -20.89 7.84
N VAL A 88 -14.03 -20.01 8.02
CA VAL A 88 -12.67 -20.13 7.48
C VAL A 88 -11.67 -19.85 8.59
N TYR A 89 -10.60 -20.63 8.67
CA TYR A 89 -9.47 -20.33 9.55
C TYR A 89 -8.15 -20.41 8.80
N THR A 90 -7.16 -19.70 9.33
CA THR A 90 -5.82 -19.66 8.75
C THR A 90 -4.93 -20.71 9.41
N GLN A 91 -4.18 -21.45 8.61
CA GLN A 91 -3.18 -22.38 9.09
C GLN A 91 -1.80 -22.00 8.55
N ILE A 92 -0.81 -21.90 9.44
CA ILE A 92 0.59 -21.64 9.07
C ILE A 92 1.39 -22.90 9.34
N SER A 93 2.10 -23.40 8.34
CA SER A 93 2.99 -24.56 8.46
C SER A 93 4.42 -24.19 8.12
N PHE A 94 5.37 -24.63 8.95
CA PHE A 94 6.81 -24.39 8.81
C PHE A 94 7.52 -25.65 8.35
N TYR A 95 8.50 -25.52 7.46
CA TYR A 95 9.23 -26.62 6.87
C TYR A 95 10.73 -26.41 7.00
N ASP A 96 11.47 -27.51 7.17
CA ASP A 96 12.93 -27.50 7.08
C ASP A 96 13.41 -27.50 5.62
N ILE A 97 14.73 -27.53 5.44
CA ILE A 97 15.36 -27.56 4.11
C ILE A 97 15.04 -28.85 3.32
N ALA A 98 14.69 -29.94 4.02
CA ALA A 98 14.28 -31.21 3.42
C ALA A 98 12.76 -31.25 3.13
N LYS A 99 12.06 -30.11 3.23
CA LYS A 99 10.60 -29.98 3.07
C LYS A 99 9.78 -30.77 4.10
N THR A 100 10.39 -31.16 5.23
CA THR A 100 9.69 -31.83 6.33
C THR A 100 9.01 -30.80 7.20
N ARG A 101 7.74 -31.02 7.53
CA ARG A 101 6.96 -30.10 8.36
C ARG A 101 7.43 -30.14 9.80
N ILE A 102 7.94 -29.01 10.29
CA ILE A 102 8.44 -28.83 11.66
C ILE A 102 7.27 -28.58 12.62
N LYS A 103 6.39 -27.65 12.25
CA LYS A 103 5.31 -27.18 13.12
C LYS A 103 4.16 -26.61 12.30
N THR A 104 2.96 -26.72 12.85
CA THR A 104 1.75 -26.07 12.34
C THR A 104 1.10 -25.24 13.45
N ILE A 105 0.50 -24.12 13.06
CA ILE A 105 -0.29 -23.24 13.93
C ILE A 105 -1.59 -22.90 13.22
N ASN A 106 -2.70 -22.89 13.96
CA ASN A 106 -4.02 -22.52 13.45
C ASN A 106 -4.47 -21.21 14.11
N ILE A 107 -4.97 -20.28 13.32
CA ILE A 107 -5.47 -18.97 13.72
C ILE A 107 -6.94 -18.91 13.28
N LYS A 108 -7.85 -18.98 14.26
CA LYS A 108 -9.30 -19.01 14.00
C LYS A 108 -9.92 -17.62 13.79
N GLY A 109 -9.26 -16.56 14.25
CA GLY A 109 -9.73 -15.18 14.09
C GLY A 109 -9.00 -14.44 12.96
N SER A 110 -9.32 -13.16 12.80
CA SER A 110 -8.70 -12.25 11.83
C SER A 110 -7.28 -11.81 12.21
N ARG A 111 -6.77 -12.18 13.39
CA ARG A 111 -5.44 -11.77 13.87
C ARG A 111 -4.79 -12.86 14.70
N GLY A 112 -3.47 -13.02 14.53
CA GLY A 112 -2.65 -13.91 15.35
C GLY A 112 -1.21 -13.44 15.47
N THR A 113 -0.46 -14.05 16.39
CA THR A 113 0.99 -13.85 16.52
C THR A 113 1.70 -15.19 16.51
N PHE A 114 2.89 -15.24 15.93
CA PHE A 114 3.72 -16.44 15.90
C PHE A 114 5.20 -16.11 15.92
N ILE A 115 6.01 -17.11 16.28
CA ILE A 115 7.47 -17.04 16.22
C ILE A 115 7.92 -17.89 15.04
N TYR A 116 8.74 -17.31 14.15
CA TYR A 116 9.33 -18.06 13.05
C TYR A 116 10.40 -19.02 13.59
N PRO A 117 10.25 -20.35 13.46
CA PRO A 117 11.17 -21.30 14.10
C PRO A 117 12.60 -21.19 13.57
N LYS A 118 13.60 -21.30 14.45
CA LYS A 118 15.03 -21.19 14.09
C LYS A 118 15.47 -22.20 13.01
N ASN A 119 14.86 -23.38 13.01
CA ASN A 119 15.17 -24.47 12.08
C ASN A 119 14.30 -24.44 10.82
N SER A 120 13.42 -23.43 10.68
CA SER A 120 12.57 -23.27 9.50
C SER A 120 13.36 -22.69 8.34
N PHE A 121 13.14 -23.27 7.17
CA PHE A 121 13.68 -22.84 5.89
C PHE A 121 12.59 -22.16 5.04
N SER A 122 11.37 -22.70 5.06
CA SER A 122 10.22 -22.13 4.36
C SER A 122 8.94 -22.27 5.18
N TYR A 123 7.90 -21.55 4.77
CA TYR A 123 6.58 -21.65 5.39
C TYR A 123 5.47 -21.53 4.35
N ARG A 124 4.29 -22.00 4.75
CA ARG A 124 3.05 -21.95 3.98
C ARG A 124 1.94 -21.38 4.83
N ILE A 125 1.12 -20.52 4.23
CA ILE A 125 -0.14 -20.05 4.81
C ILE A 125 -1.28 -20.68 4.02
N ASN A 126 -2.22 -21.32 4.70
CA ASN A 126 -3.42 -21.92 4.11
C ASN A 126 -4.67 -21.23 4.64
N LEU A 127 -5.66 -21.02 3.77
CA LEU A 127 -7.05 -20.86 4.20
C LEU A 127 -7.69 -22.25 4.27
N ILE A 128 -8.28 -22.60 5.41
CA ILE A 128 -8.92 -23.90 5.61
C ILE A 128 -10.43 -23.70 5.78
N ASN A 129 -11.19 -24.50 5.04
CA ASN A 129 -12.64 -24.56 5.17
C ASN A 129 -13.06 -25.13 6.53
N ALA A 130 -14.01 -24.48 7.19
CA ALA A 130 -14.67 -24.93 8.42
C ALA A 130 -16.20 -24.77 8.32
N GLY A 131 -16.79 -25.09 7.16
CA GLY A 131 -18.23 -25.00 6.90
C GLY A 131 -18.63 -23.78 6.09
N LEU A 132 -17.74 -23.34 5.20
CA LEU A 132 -17.88 -22.19 4.32
C LEU A 132 -18.93 -22.44 3.24
N HIS A 133 -19.74 -21.42 2.94
CA HIS A 133 -20.49 -21.35 1.68
C HIS A 133 -19.86 -20.34 0.73
N HIS A 134 -19.55 -19.14 1.24
CA HIS A 134 -19.03 -18.02 0.47
C HIS A 134 -18.09 -17.16 1.33
N PHE A 135 -17.00 -16.64 0.78
CA PHE A 135 -16.27 -15.54 1.41
C PHE A 135 -15.78 -14.52 0.39
N VAL A 136 -15.50 -13.32 0.91
CA VAL A 136 -14.73 -12.28 0.24
C VAL A 136 -13.39 -12.16 0.94
N PHE A 137 -12.30 -12.38 0.21
CA PHE A 137 -10.93 -12.23 0.70
C PHE A 137 -10.32 -10.96 0.13
N HIS A 138 -9.70 -10.17 1.01
CA HIS A 138 -9.00 -8.96 0.60
C HIS A 138 -7.49 -9.16 0.58
N GLU A 139 -6.90 -9.41 1.77
CA GLU A 139 -5.46 -9.53 1.92
C GLU A 139 -5.06 -10.17 3.25
N ILE A 140 -3.80 -10.59 3.33
CA ILE A 140 -3.11 -10.91 4.57
C ILE A 140 -2.03 -9.85 4.81
N LYS A 141 -2.06 -9.20 5.98
CA LYS A 141 -1.01 -8.30 6.45
C LYS A 141 -0.06 -9.08 7.34
N LEU A 142 1.23 -9.12 6.98
CA LEU A 142 2.29 -9.76 7.76
C LEU A 142 3.37 -8.75 8.12
N ARG A 143 3.57 -8.54 9.42
CA ARG A 143 4.59 -7.61 9.95
C ARG A 143 5.39 -8.23 11.08
N GLU A 144 6.66 -7.86 11.15
CA GLU A 144 7.49 -8.15 12.31
C GLU A 144 7.10 -7.25 13.48
N ILE A 145 7.15 -7.78 14.69
CA ILE A 145 6.91 -7.02 15.93
C ILE A 145 8.10 -7.21 16.88
N SER A 146 8.64 -6.12 17.42
CA SER A 146 9.74 -6.19 18.41
C SER A 146 9.24 -6.46 19.82
N GLU A 147 10.14 -6.93 20.69
CA GLU A 147 9.81 -7.21 22.09
C GLU A 147 9.27 -6.00 22.86
N VAL A 148 9.66 -4.79 22.48
CA VAL A 148 9.18 -3.52 23.07
C VAL A 148 7.68 -3.31 22.85
N SER A 149 7.13 -3.86 21.76
CA SER A 149 5.70 -3.75 21.44
C SER A 149 4.79 -4.68 22.27
N LYS A 150 5.39 -5.61 23.05
CA LYS A 150 4.66 -6.55 23.93
C LYS A 150 3.97 -5.84 25.10
N GLU A 151 4.58 -4.80 25.67
CA GLU A 151 4.02 -4.05 26.82
C GLU A 151 2.92 -3.04 26.42
N ILE A 152 3.01 -2.50 25.21
CA ILE A 152 2.05 -1.49 24.72
C ILE A 152 0.74 -2.14 24.24
N GLN A 153 0.81 -3.34 23.67
CA GLN A 153 -0.37 -4.05 23.17
C GLN A 153 -1.20 -4.71 24.29
N ALA A 154 -0.59 -5.13 25.39
CA ALA A 154 -1.30 -5.72 26.53
C ALA A 154 -2.20 -4.72 27.29
N LYS A 155 -1.94 -3.40 27.20
CA LYS A 155 -2.74 -2.34 27.86
C LYS A 155 -3.89 -1.78 27.01
N LYS A 156 -4.06 -2.23 25.75
CA LYS A 156 -5.16 -1.82 24.86
C LYS A 156 -6.08 -3.00 24.51
N PHE A 157 -6.44 -3.79 25.52
CA PHE A 157 -7.59 -4.70 25.42
C PHE A 157 -8.88 -3.92 25.67
N GLY A 158 -9.37 -3.36 24.57
CA GLY A 158 -10.64 -2.65 24.44
C GLY A 158 -10.84 -2.40 22.95
N LEU A 159 -10.89 -3.49 22.18
CA LEU A 159 -10.95 -3.48 20.72
C LEU A 159 -12.41 -3.23 20.31
N GLU A 160 -12.74 -1.96 20.07
CA GLU A 160 -13.55 -1.65 18.90
C GLU A 160 -12.72 -2.07 17.68
N SER A 161 -13.32 -2.83 16.77
CA SER A 161 -12.74 -3.11 15.47
C SER A 161 -12.35 -1.78 14.84
N LEU A 162 -11.04 -1.53 14.71
CA LEU A 162 -10.58 -0.46 13.81
C LEU A 162 -11.22 -0.79 12.46
N PRO A 163 -12.02 0.11 11.86
CA PRO A 163 -12.57 -0.15 10.55
C PRO A 163 -11.42 -0.53 9.63
N ASN A 164 -11.60 -1.57 8.82
CA ASN A 164 -10.65 -1.98 7.77
C ASN A 164 -10.52 -0.84 6.77
N LYS A 165 -9.81 0.23 7.16
CA LYS A 165 -9.52 1.35 6.30
C LYS A 165 -8.42 0.89 5.36
N ILE A 166 -8.76 0.88 4.08
CA ILE A 166 -7.86 0.58 2.98
C ILE A 166 -6.75 1.62 2.83
N PHE A 167 -6.86 2.78 3.51
CA PHE A 167 -5.80 3.78 3.64
C PHE A 167 -5.64 4.29 5.08
N ASP A 168 -4.41 4.68 5.46
CA ASP A 168 -4.09 5.36 6.72
C ASP A 168 -3.59 6.79 6.43
N ILE A 169 -4.07 7.75 7.20
CA ILE A 169 -3.56 9.12 7.24
C ILE A 169 -2.96 9.35 8.61
N SER A 170 -1.65 9.61 8.65
CA SER A 170 -0.96 9.87 9.91
C SER A 170 -1.46 11.15 10.56
N LYS A 171 -1.30 11.25 11.88
CA LYS A 171 -1.38 12.55 12.57
C LYS A 171 -0.29 13.49 12.01
N VAL A 172 -0.48 14.79 12.19
CA VAL A 172 0.56 15.79 11.89
C VAL A 172 1.76 15.54 12.79
N THR A 173 2.93 15.42 12.20
CA THR A 173 4.22 15.18 12.86
C THR A 173 5.16 16.35 12.63
N ASN A 174 6.17 16.52 13.48
CA ASN A 174 7.07 17.69 13.46
C ASN A 174 6.29 19.02 13.37
N PHE A 175 5.19 19.13 14.13
CA PHE A 175 4.36 20.32 14.12
C PHE A 175 5.16 21.52 14.61
N VAL A 176 5.12 22.61 13.84
CA VAL A 176 5.77 23.88 14.18
C VAL A 176 4.74 24.99 14.34
N SER A 177 3.90 25.19 13.33
CA SER A 177 2.86 26.24 13.34
C SER A 177 1.89 26.04 12.19
N TYR A 178 0.65 26.45 12.41
CA TYR A 178 -0.40 26.58 11.38
C TYR A 178 -0.09 27.68 10.34
N LYS A 179 0.80 28.63 10.67
CA LYS A 179 1.27 29.69 9.73
C LYS A 179 2.30 29.21 8.71
N ARG A 180 2.50 27.91 8.60
CA ARG A 180 3.48 27.26 7.72
C ARG A 180 2.76 26.23 6.86
N PRO A 181 3.32 25.82 5.72
CA PRO A 181 2.71 24.80 4.88
C PRO A 181 2.46 23.50 5.67
N LEU A 182 1.38 22.81 5.32
CA LEU A 182 1.19 21.39 5.61
C LEU A 182 1.91 20.59 4.53
N ASN A 183 2.78 19.66 4.92
CA ASN A 183 3.47 18.77 3.98
C ASN A 183 2.81 17.39 4.01
N ILE A 184 2.25 16.95 2.89
CA ILE A 184 1.66 15.61 2.73
C ILE A 184 2.53 14.79 1.80
N ILE A 185 3.04 13.66 2.29
CA ILE A 185 3.71 12.66 1.45
C ILE A 185 2.74 11.53 1.16
N PHE A 186 2.46 11.30 -0.11
CA PHE A 186 1.91 10.03 -0.58
C PHE A 186 3.04 9.01 -0.58
N ASN A 187 2.86 7.91 0.15
CA ASN A 187 3.85 6.84 0.12
C ASN A 187 3.90 6.22 -1.28
N GLU A 188 5.05 5.75 -1.74
CA GLU A 188 5.13 5.02 -3.00
C GLU A 188 4.76 3.56 -2.72
N PRO A 189 3.56 3.11 -3.10
CA PRO A 189 3.16 1.74 -2.86
C PRO A 189 3.94 0.81 -3.78
N LYS A 190 4.19 -0.41 -3.30
CA LYS A 190 4.63 -1.53 -4.12
C LYS A 190 3.55 -2.60 -4.08
N LYS A 191 3.48 -3.45 -5.12
CA LYS A 191 2.45 -4.48 -5.29
C LYS A 191 2.00 -5.11 -3.97
N ASN A 192 2.96 -5.64 -3.21
CA ASN A 192 2.73 -6.46 -2.01
C ASN A 192 3.37 -5.84 -0.76
N PHE A 193 3.67 -4.54 -0.78
CA PHE A 193 4.54 -3.96 0.25
C PHE A 193 4.33 -2.45 0.39
N VAL A 194 4.10 -2.01 1.62
CA VAL A 194 4.11 -0.58 1.96
C VAL A 194 5.46 -0.23 2.60
N PRO A 195 6.31 0.56 1.92
CA PRO A 195 7.63 0.86 2.43
C PRO A 195 7.60 1.77 3.66
N THR A 196 8.47 1.46 4.62
CA THR A 196 8.77 2.39 5.72
C THR A 196 9.68 3.49 5.21
N LEU A 197 9.29 4.75 5.45
CA LEU A 197 10.08 5.90 5.05
C LEU A 197 11.23 6.19 6.06
N PRO A 198 12.41 6.61 5.60
CA PRO A 198 13.56 6.86 6.47
C PRO A 198 13.29 7.96 7.51
N LYS A 199 13.36 7.62 8.80
CA LYS A 199 13.19 8.58 9.91
C LYS A 199 14.12 9.81 9.78
N SER A 200 15.31 9.64 9.18
CA SER A 200 16.27 10.71 8.91
C SER A 200 15.78 11.77 7.92
N VAL A 201 14.91 11.40 6.98
CA VAL A 201 14.29 12.34 6.03
C VAL A 201 13.04 12.94 6.65
N LEU A 202 12.18 12.12 7.26
CA LEU A 202 10.92 12.58 7.87
C LEU A 202 11.16 13.68 8.91
N LYS A 203 12.20 13.55 9.74
CA LYS A 203 12.56 14.54 10.77
C LYS A 203 12.97 15.92 10.20
N LYS A 204 13.30 16.01 8.91
CA LYS A 204 13.69 17.27 8.26
C LYS A 204 12.50 18.07 7.72
N ILE A 205 11.29 17.52 7.74
CA ILE A 205 10.10 18.13 7.17
C ILE A 205 9.14 18.50 8.29
N ASN A 206 8.79 19.78 8.38
CA ASN A 206 7.85 20.31 9.37
C ASN A 206 6.40 20.03 8.96
N ASN A 207 5.47 20.01 9.92
CA ASN A 207 4.03 19.83 9.69
C ASN A 207 3.74 18.67 8.70
N LEU A 208 4.29 17.50 8.98
CA LEU A 208 4.29 16.38 8.05
C LEU A 208 3.14 15.41 8.31
N VAL A 209 2.43 15.04 7.26
CA VAL A 209 1.44 13.95 7.21
C VAL A 209 1.86 12.93 6.16
N LEU A 210 1.67 11.65 6.50
CA LEU A 210 1.91 10.51 5.60
C LEU A 210 0.57 9.88 5.24
N ILE A 211 0.38 9.59 3.95
CA ILE A 211 -0.78 8.85 3.44
C ILE A 211 -0.29 7.53 2.86
N ASN A 212 -0.78 6.44 3.42
CA ASN A 212 -0.53 5.09 2.93
C ASN A 212 -1.82 4.49 2.42
N ASP A 213 -1.79 3.87 1.26
CA ASP A 213 -2.86 2.99 0.78
C ASP A 213 -2.32 1.55 0.79
N PHE A 214 -3.13 0.63 1.31
CA PHE A 214 -2.77 -0.77 1.53
C PHE A 214 -3.25 -1.69 0.39
N ARG A 215 -3.98 -1.17 -0.60
CA ARG A 215 -4.33 -1.92 -1.80
C ARG A 215 -3.07 -2.20 -2.65
N PRO A 216 -3.12 -3.17 -3.59
CA PRO A 216 -2.06 -3.39 -4.56
C PRO A 216 -1.70 -2.11 -5.30
N PHE A 217 -0.42 -1.74 -5.30
CA PHE A 217 0.05 -0.44 -5.81
C PHE A 217 -0.76 0.77 -5.28
N GLY A 218 -1.29 0.65 -4.06
CA GLY A 218 -2.09 1.66 -3.38
C GLY A 218 -3.38 2.03 -4.11
N GLY A 219 -3.89 1.13 -4.98
CA GLY A 219 -5.02 1.43 -5.88
C GLY A 219 -4.79 2.69 -6.72
N PHE A 220 -3.52 3.05 -6.96
CA PHE A 220 -3.09 4.31 -7.55
C PHE A 220 -3.59 5.59 -6.86
N TYR A 221 -4.06 5.47 -5.61
CA TYR A 221 -4.79 6.51 -4.89
C TYR A 221 -6.05 6.99 -5.64
N LEU A 222 -6.73 6.09 -6.35
CA LEU A 222 -7.97 6.35 -7.07
C LEU A 222 -9.11 5.49 -6.54
N SER A 223 -10.32 5.86 -6.93
CA SER A 223 -11.51 5.02 -6.75
C SER A 223 -11.46 3.84 -7.72
N ASP A 224 -11.96 2.70 -7.29
CA ASP A 224 -12.09 1.49 -8.10
C ASP A 224 -13.50 0.90 -7.95
N ASP A 225 -13.74 -0.22 -8.61
CA ASP A 225 -15.05 -0.90 -8.63
C ASP A 225 -15.54 -1.27 -7.22
N ASN A 226 -14.62 -1.56 -6.29
CA ASN A 226 -14.94 -1.93 -4.91
C ASN A 226 -14.98 -0.71 -3.96
N HIS A 227 -14.26 0.36 -4.31
CA HIS A 227 -14.03 1.52 -3.44
C HIS A 227 -14.37 2.82 -4.17
N GLN A 228 -15.63 2.97 -4.57
CA GLN A 228 -16.11 4.10 -5.36
C GLN A 228 -15.96 5.45 -4.63
N ASP A 229 -16.14 5.46 -3.31
CA ASP A 229 -16.04 6.67 -2.47
C ASP A 229 -14.60 7.04 -2.07
N TYR A 230 -13.59 6.24 -2.43
CA TYR A 230 -12.20 6.41 -1.97
C TYR A 230 -11.68 7.83 -2.19
N GLU A 231 -11.76 8.34 -3.42
CA GLU A 231 -11.24 9.67 -3.73
C GLU A 231 -11.97 10.77 -2.98
N LYS A 232 -13.29 10.62 -2.81
CA LYS A 232 -14.10 11.58 -2.08
C LYS A 232 -13.67 11.65 -0.62
N GLU A 233 -13.56 10.49 0.03
CA GLU A 233 -13.09 10.40 1.43
C GLU A 233 -11.67 10.95 1.60
N LEU A 234 -10.77 10.67 0.66
CA LEU A 234 -9.40 11.15 0.72
C LEU A 234 -9.32 12.67 0.46
N LYS A 235 -10.05 13.20 -0.52
CA LYS A 235 -10.16 14.64 -0.81
C LYS A 235 -10.70 15.39 0.41
N GLU A 236 -11.78 14.92 1.03
CA GLU A 236 -12.35 15.53 2.23
C GLU A 236 -11.37 15.50 3.41
N SER A 237 -10.64 14.39 3.58
CA SER A 237 -9.66 14.26 4.66
C SER A 237 -8.47 15.21 4.48
N ILE A 238 -7.94 15.31 3.25
CA ILE A 238 -6.88 16.26 2.90
C ILE A 238 -7.36 17.70 3.11
N PHE A 239 -8.57 18.02 2.65
CA PHE A 239 -9.17 19.34 2.79
C PHE A 239 -9.25 19.76 4.26
N ARG A 240 -9.91 18.95 5.11
CA ARG A 240 -10.06 19.20 6.56
C ARG A 240 -8.72 19.37 7.29
N LEU A 241 -7.69 18.66 6.86
CA LEU A 241 -6.34 18.84 7.41
C LEU A 241 -5.71 20.15 6.94
N SER A 242 -5.84 20.47 5.66
CA SER A 242 -5.20 21.63 5.03
C SER A 242 -5.84 22.97 5.43
N GLU A 243 -7.12 23.00 5.78
CA GLU A 243 -7.85 24.23 6.18
C GLU A 243 -7.17 24.98 7.33
N LYS A 244 -6.43 24.27 8.18
CA LYS A 244 -5.74 24.86 9.32
C LYS A 244 -4.38 25.47 8.98
N PHE A 245 -3.89 25.29 7.75
CA PHE A 245 -2.54 25.69 7.36
C PHE A 245 -2.58 26.73 6.23
N THR A 246 -1.54 27.55 6.12
CA THR A 246 -1.46 28.64 5.12
C THR A 246 -1.39 28.14 3.69
N SER A 247 -0.74 27.00 3.49
CA SER A 247 -0.56 26.38 2.17
C SER A 247 -0.39 24.86 2.31
N LEU A 248 -0.50 24.16 1.20
CA LEU A 248 -0.44 22.71 1.12
C LEU A 248 0.66 22.29 0.15
N ASN A 249 1.56 21.41 0.61
CA ASN A 249 2.56 20.77 -0.25
C ASN A 249 2.19 19.29 -0.42
N LEU A 250 1.94 18.86 -1.65
CA LEU A 250 1.71 17.46 -2.00
C LEU A 250 3.00 16.86 -2.57
N ILE A 251 3.47 15.76 -1.99
CA ILE A 251 4.80 15.22 -2.29
C ILE A 251 4.67 13.77 -2.76
N GLY A 252 5.16 13.52 -3.97
CA GLY A 252 5.38 12.19 -4.53
C GLY A 252 6.86 11.93 -4.74
N PHE A 253 7.29 10.67 -4.67
CA PHE A 253 8.69 10.30 -4.86
C PHE A 253 8.90 9.10 -5.76
N GLY A 254 7.83 8.52 -6.29
CA GLY A 254 7.87 7.52 -7.34
C GLY A 254 6.73 7.72 -8.33
N PRO A 255 6.56 6.78 -9.26
CA PRO A 255 5.55 6.87 -10.31
C PRO A 255 4.12 7.05 -9.79
N VAL A 256 3.71 6.24 -8.82
CA VAL A 256 2.34 6.20 -8.30
C VAL A 256 2.07 7.38 -7.37
N SER A 257 2.97 7.63 -6.42
CA SER A 257 2.85 8.74 -5.47
C SER A 257 2.94 10.10 -6.16
N SER A 258 3.76 10.24 -7.20
CA SER A 258 3.84 11.47 -8.00
C SER A 258 2.57 11.67 -8.84
N PHE A 259 2.01 10.60 -9.42
CA PHE A 259 0.69 10.67 -10.05
C PHE A 259 -0.38 11.14 -9.06
N ALA A 260 -0.44 10.54 -7.87
CA ALA A 260 -1.38 10.94 -6.83
C ALA A 260 -1.19 12.42 -6.43
N ALA A 261 0.04 12.85 -6.18
CA ALA A 261 0.33 14.24 -5.83
C ALA A 261 -0.11 15.25 -6.91
N LEU A 262 -0.10 14.86 -8.19
CA LEU A 262 -0.60 15.70 -9.29
C LEU A 262 -2.12 15.61 -9.41
N PHE A 263 -2.70 14.42 -9.26
CA PHE A 263 -4.15 14.21 -9.29
C PHE A 263 -4.87 15.02 -8.20
N TYR A 264 -4.40 14.94 -6.94
CA TYR A 264 -5.00 15.70 -5.84
C TYR A 264 -4.66 17.19 -5.87
N HIS A 265 -3.59 17.61 -6.56
CA HIS A 265 -3.28 19.03 -6.79
C HIS A 265 -4.41 19.72 -7.56
N GLN A 266 -4.89 19.09 -8.64
CA GLN A 266 -5.93 19.65 -9.51
C GLN A 266 -7.27 19.83 -8.79
N HIS A 267 -7.52 19.02 -7.77
CA HIS A 267 -8.77 19.03 -7.00
C HIS A 267 -8.66 19.82 -5.69
N SER A 268 -7.51 20.44 -5.41
CA SER A 268 -7.30 21.23 -4.20
C SER A 268 -7.76 22.67 -4.41
N LEU A 269 -8.51 23.19 -3.45
CA LEU A 269 -9.03 24.57 -3.45
C LEU A 269 -8.09 25.59 -2.76
N THR A 270 -6.96 25.12 -2.22
CA THR A 270 -6.02 25.91 -1.42
C THR A 270 -4.75 26.26 -2.19
N ASN A 271 -3.93 27.17 -1.67
CA ASN A 271 -2.60 27.44 -2.20
C ASN A 271 -1.73 26.17 -2.13
N VAL A 272 -1.72 25.41 -3.23
CA VAL A 272 -1.15 24.08 -3.31
C VAL A 272 0.11 24.08 -4.17
N SER A 273 1.14 23.38 -3.71
CA SER A 273 2.33 23.08 -4.48
C SER A 273 2.59 21.58 -4.51
N SER A 274 3.01 21.03 -5.65
CA SER A 274 3.36 19.62 -5.77
C SER A 274 4.85 19.43 -6.03
N TYR A 275 5.47 18.48 -5.33
CA TYR A 275 6.87 18.10 -5.48
C TYR A 275 6.92 16.65 -5.94
N VAL A 276 7.38 16.40 -7.16
CA VAL A 276 7.25 15.11 -7.83
C VAL A 276 8.54 14.65 -8.51
N SER A 277 8.61 13.35 -8.82
CA SER A 277 9.56 12.80 -9.78
C SER A 277 8.99 12.84 -11.20
N ASP A 278 9.85 12.89 -12.21
CA ASP A 278 9.45 12.99 -13.62
C ASP A 278 8.94 11.69 -14.26
N ASP A 279 9.02 10.57 -13.55
CA ASP A 279 8.59 9.24 -14.00
C ASP A 279 7.16 8.87 -13.56
N PHE A 280 6.32 9.86 -13.24
CA PHE A 280 4.91 9.67 -12.87
C PHE A 280 4.10 8.92 -13.95
N LEU A 281 2.95 8.37 -13.56
CA LEU A 281 2.04 7.66 -14.48
C LEU A 281 1.26 8.65 -15.36
N GLY A 282 1.84 8.98 -16.52
CA GLY A 282 1.31 10.02 -17.41
C GLY A 282 0.30 9.56 -18.47
N SER A 283 0.02 8.27 -18.57
CA SER A 283 -0.83 7.68 -19.62
C SER A 283 -1.40 6.34 -19.18
N LEU A 284 -2.50 5.88 -19.79
CA LEU A 284 -3.12 4.58 -19.49
C LEU A 284 -2.15 3.39 -19.64
N ASP A 285 -1.33 3.37 -20.69
CA ASP A 285 -0.31 2.34 -20.92
C ASP A 285 0.67 2.21 -19.73
N ASN A 286 0.94 3.29 -19.00
CA ASN A 286 1.76 3.21 -17.80
C ASN A 286 1.10 2.40 -16.66
N PHE A 287 -0.22 2.42 -16.55
CA PHE A 287 -0.97 1.69 -15.51
C PHE A 287 -1.12 0.22 -15.86
N GLU A 288 -1.49 -0.09 -17.10
CA GLU A 288 -1.66 -1.48 -17.56
C GLU A 288 -0.35 -2.28 -17.48
N ARG A 289 0.79 -1.62 -17.72
CA ARG A 289 2.11 -2.24 -17.52
C ARG A 289 2.41 -2.60 -16.06
N ILE A 290 1.83 -1.87 -15.10
CA ILE A 290 2.05 -2.11 -13.66
C ILE A 290 1.23 -3.31 -13.20
N GLN A 291 -0.04 -3.38 -13.61
CA GLN A 291 -0.94 -4.45 -13.26
C GLN A 291 -2.09 -4.52 -14.28
N ASN A 292 -2.63 -5.72 -14.49
CA ASN A 292 -3.90 -5.89 -15.18
C ASN A 292 -5.01 -5.17 -14.41
N LEU A 293 -5.49 -4.05 -14.95
CA LEU A 293 -6.52 -3.22 -14.35
C LEU A 293 -7.89 -3.88 -14.48
N SER A 294 -8.78 -3.62 -13.52
CA SER A 294 -10.18 -3.99 -13.68
C SER A 294 -10.81 -3.21 -14.86
N PRO A 295 -11.86 -3.75 -15.51
CA PRO A 295 -12.52 -3.05 -16.61
C PRO A 295 -13.05 -1.66 -16.23
N GLY A 296 -13.57 -1.50 -15.00
CA GLY A 296 -14.08 -0.23 -14.53
C GLY A 296 -12.98 0.80 -14.30
N LEU A 297 -11.86 0.41 -13.67
CA LEU A 297 -10.72 1.30 -13.48
C LEU A 297 -10.06 1.68 -14.81
N SER A 298 -9.94 0.75 -15.76
CA SER A 298 -9.43 1.05 -17.10
C SER A 298 -10.30 2.09 -17.81
N LYS A 299 -11.63 1.92 -17.78
CA LYS A 299 -12.58 2.90 -18.33
C LYS A 299 -12.50 4.26 -17.62
N TYR A 300 -12.38 4.26 -16.30
CA TYR A 300 -12.23 5.49 -15.52
C TYR A 300 -10.96 6.25 -15.92
N LEU A 301 -9.82 5.57 -16.01
CA LEU A 301 -8.56 6.15 -16.44
C LEU A 301 -8.61 6.63 -17.89
N MET A 302 -9.23 5.88 -18.80
CA MET A 302 -9.45 6.32 -20.19
C MET A 302 -10.17 7.67 -20.23
N ASN A 303 -11.29 7.81 -19.52
CA ASN A 303 -12.03 9.06 -19.46
C ASN A 303 -11.20 10.17 -18.82
N LEU A 304 -10.54 9.88 -17.69
CA LEU A 304 -9.68 10.82 -16.97
C LEU A 304 -8.58 11.40 -17.86
N PHE A 305 -7.96 10.59 -18.73
CA PHE A 305 -6.93 11.00 -19.67
C PHE A 305 -7.47 11.68 -20.94
N GLN A 306 -8.73 11.46 -21.30
CA GLN A 306 -9.37 12.09 -22.46
C GLN A 306 -9.96 13.46 -22.12
N GLU A 307 -10.70 13.55 -21.01
CA GLU A 307 -11.38 14.77 -20.56
C GLU A 307 -10.39 15.83 -20.07
N ASN A 308 -9.37 15.38 -19.33
CA ASN A 308 -8.30 16.25 -18.91
C ASN A 308 -7.16 16.10 -19.92
N LYS A 309 -6.63 17.22 -20.41
CA LYS A 309 -5.28 17.27 -21.02
C LYS A 309 -4.22 16.98 -19.95
N PHE A 310 -4.31 15.82 -19.30
CA PHE A 310 -3.87 15.58 -17.94
C PHE A 310 -2.36 15.83 -17.80
N PHE A 311 -1.59 15.66 -18.89
CA PHE A 311 -0.14 15.88 -18.92
C PHE A 311 0.41 16.65 -20.13
N SER A 312 -0.39 16.98 -21.15
CA SER A 312 0.11 17.63 -22.38
C SER A 312 0.45 19.12 -22.22
N ALA A 313 0.19 19.69 -21.04
CA ALA A 313 0.38 21.10 -20.73
C ALA A 313 1.04 21.37 -19.35
N TYR A 314 1.82 20.43 -18.78
CA TYR A 314 2.72 20.81 -17.68
C TYR A 314 3.92 21.56 -18.24
N SER A 315 3.69 22.79 -18.70
CA SER A 315 4.71 23.81 -18.51
C SER A 315 4.97 23.85 -17.01
N ILE A 316 6.23 23.69 -16.62
CA ILE A 316 6.68 23.84 -15.23
C ILE A 316 6.18 25.21 -14.75
N ASN A 317 5.06 25.22 -14.03
CA ASN A 317 4.53 26.40 -13.37
C ASN A 317 5.07 26.43 -11.94
N ASP A 318 5.09 27.59 -11.29
CA ASP A 318 5.71 27.75 -9.96
C ASP A 318 5.13 26.81 -8.89
N SER A 319 3.89 26.33 -9.07
CA SER A 319 3.21 25.41 -8.17
C SER A 319 3.59 23.93 -8.34
N ILE A 320 4.20 23.51 -9.46
CA ILE A 320 4.59 22.11 -9.67
C ILE A 320 6.10 22.01 -9.91
N LYS A 321 6.79 21.29 -9.01
CA LYS A 321 8.24 21.19 -8.99
C LYS A 321 8.69 19.74 -9.17
N ILE A 322 9.43 19.52 -10.25
CA ILE A 322 10.14 18.25 -10.47
C ILE A 322 11.49 18.33 -9.75
N TYR A 323 11.59 17.72 -8.57
CA TYR A 323 12.83 17.74 -7.77
C TYR A 323 13.76 16.55 -8.07
N PHE A 324 13.23 15.51 -8.70
CA PHE A 324 14.00 14.33 -9.09
C PHE A 324 13.75 13.98 -10.55
N ARG A 325 14.82 13.86 -11.33
CA ARG A 325 14.77 13.38 -12.71
C ARG A 325 15.44 12.03 -12.84
N VAL A 326 14.73 11.05 -13.40
CA VAL A 326 15.29 9.73 -13.68
C VAL A 326 16.30 9.86 -14.83
N LYS A 327 17.52 9.34 -14.62
CA LYS A 327 18.55 9.33 -15.68
C LYS A 327 18.13 8.34 -16.77
N ASN A 328 17.53 8.85 -17.84
CA ASN A 328 17.18 8.10 -19.04
C ASN A 328 18.42 7.79 -19.87
N ASN A 329 18.97 6.58 -19.74
CA ASN A 329 19.98 6.06 -20.68
C ASN A 329 19.67 4.64 -21.16
N LEU A 330 18.42 4.18 -21.04
CA LEU A 330 18.04 2.82 -21.40
C LEU A 330 16.64 2.80 -22.05
N SER A 331 16.40 1.78 -22.88
CA SER A 331 15.18 1.56 -23.67
C SER A 331 13.88 1.64 -22.86
N ALA A 332 12.74 1.80 -23.54
CA ALA A 332 11.41 1.84 -22.91
C ALA A 332 11.13 0.66 -21.95
N ASP A 333 11.79 -0.49 -22.15
CA ASP A 333 11.69 -1.66 -21.27
C ASP A 333 12.42 -1.49 -19.93
N HIS A 334 13.51 -0.72 -19.89
CA HIS A 334 14.24 -0.40 -18.66
C HIS A 334 13.60 0.73 -17.84
N PHE A 335 12.73 1.54 -18.46
CA PHE A 335 11.88 2.49 -17.75
C PHE A 335 10.92 1.76 -16.79
N PHE A 336 10.48 0.54 -17.11
CA PHE A 336 9.69 -0.28 -16.18
C PHE A 336 10.53 -0.83 -15.02
N ILE A 337 11.77 -1.27 -15.31
CA ILE A 337 12.71 -1.75 -14.28
C ILE A 337 13.04 -0.65 -13.26
N SER A 338 13.21 0.60 -13.71
CA SER A 338 13.49 1.73 -12.81
C SER A 338 12.31 2.08 -11.88
N LYS A 339 11.07 1.77 -12.30
CA LYS A 339 9.85 1.88 -11.48
C LYS A 339 9.71 0.77 -10.43
N LEU A 340 10.42 -0.34 -10.60
CA LEU A 340 10.51 -1.44 -9.62
C LEU A 340 11.66 -1.25 -8.61
N LEU A 341 12.64 -0.39 -8.92
CA LEU A 341 13.73 -0.02 -8.01
C LEU A 341 13.21 0.76 -6.80
N SER A 342 13.96 0.71 -5.69
CA SER A 342 13.61 1.51 -4.51
C SER A 342 13.62 3.01 -4.83
N THR A 343 12.47 3.65 -4.69
CA THR A 343 12.28 5.10 -4.88
C THR A 343 12.61 5.90 -3.61
N ILE A 344 12.72 5.23 -2.46
CA ILE A 344 13.05 5.83 -1.16
C ILE A 344 14.29 6.75 -1.19
N PRO A 345 15.41 6.40 -1.86
CA PRO A 345 16.59 7.26 -1.92
C PRO A 345 16.31 8.65 -2.52
N ARG A 346 15.29 8.78 -3.37
CA ARG A 346 14.91 10.04 -4.03
C ARG A 346 14.48 11.10 -3.03
N LEU A 347 13.85 10.70 -1.92
CA LEU A 347 13.42 11.61 -0.85
C LEU A 347 14.57 12.43 -0.24
N LYS A 348 15.83 11.99 -0.38
CA LYS A 348 17.00 12.76 0.05
C LYS A 348 17.21 14.03 -0.76
N ASN A 349 16.66 14.10 -1.98
CA ASN A 349 16.78 15.23 -2.91
C ASN A 349 15.63 16.23 -2.77
N LEU A 350 14.71 16.03 -1.82
CA LEU A 350 13.64 16.98 -1.57
C LEU A 350 14.21 18.36 -1.19
N PRO A 351 13.59 19.46 -1.66
CA PRO A 351 14.01 20.82 -1.32
C PRO A 351 13.55 21.19 0.09
N PHE A 352 14.21 20.64 1.12
CA PHE A 352 13.82 20.80 2.53
C PHE A 352 13.69 22.26 2.97
N ALA A 353 14.53 23.15 2.45
CA ALA A 353 14.44 24.57 2.75
C ALA A 353 13.11 25.18 2.26
N GLU A 354 12.63 24.75 1.10
CA GLU A 354 11.36 25.22 0.53
C GLU A 354 10.15 24.64 1.26
N LEU A 355 10.18 23.35 1.57
CA LEU A 355 9.12 22.66 2.31
C LEU A 355 8.91 23.22 3.72
N ASN A 356 9.95 23.84 4.28
CA ASN A 356 9.95 24.43 5.61
C ASN A 356 9.85 25.96 5.63
N LYS A 357 9.60 26.60 4.47
CA LYS A 357 9.54 28.06 4.32
C LYS A 357 8.62 28.70 5.36
N THR A 358 9.03 29.90 5.77
CA THR A 358 8.26 30.85 6.58
C THR A 358 7.62 31.88 5.66
N GLU A 359 6.32 32.12 5.78
CA GLU A 359 5.77 33.39 5.30
C GLU A 359 6.27 34.52 6.20
N MET A 360 7.33 35.20 5.76
CA MET A 360 7.47 36.66 5.76
C MET A 360 8.87 37.03 5.25
N GLY A 361 8.91 37.59 4.06
CA GLY A 361 10.11 38.12 3.42
C GLY A 361 9.78 38.91 2.15
N ASN A 362 8.67 39.65 2.18
CA ASN A 362 8.35 40.74 1.26
C ASN A 362 7.48 41.73 2.03
N LEU A 363 8.02 42.27 3.12
CA LEU A 363 7.62 43.59 3.57
C LEU A 363 8.69 44.53 3.03
N ASN A 364 8.28 45.30 2.03
CA ASN A 364 8.96 46.49 1.56
C ASN A 364 9.46 47.29 2.77
N PHE A 365 10.77 47.36 2.95
CA PHE A 365 11.37 48.57 3.50
C PHE A 365 11.74 49.47 2.32
N SER A 366 10.70 50.00 1.68
CA SER A 366 10.79 51.36 1.17
C SER A 366 10.56 52.28 2.35
N HIS A 367 11.62 52.85 2.92
CA HIS A 367 11.58 54.22 3.43
C HIS A 367 12.99 54.76 3.73
N ALA A 368 13.21 55.94 3.12
CA ALA A 368 14.14 57.02 3.42
C ALA A 368 15.63 56.77 3.14
#